data_AF-A0A925TL46-F1
#
_entry.id   AF-A0A925TL46-F1
#
_cell.length_a   1.000
_cell.length_b   1.000
_cell.length_c   1.000
_cell.angle_alpha   90.00
_cell.angle_beta   90.00
_cell.angle_gamma   90.00
#
_symmetry.space_group_name_H-M   'P 1'
#
loop_
_entity.id
_entity.type
_entity.pdbx_description
1 polymer ?
#
loop_
_entity_poly.entity_id
_entity_poly.type
_entity_poly.pdbx_seq_one_letter_code
_entity_poly.pdbx_strand_id
1 'polypeptide(L)'
;MKMTMHIDEEVLDRVMKITGAKTKRAAVEIALNEMARRHKLKELFSAGLGLTPEELKNAFDPASDPTLDPAEPLQNVAEDQAPYGQPRFT
;
A
#
# COMPACT_ATOMS: atom_id res chain seq x y z
N MET A 1 14.40 -13.63 23.36
CA MET A 1 14.90 -15.01 23.12
C MET A 1 16.24 -14.93 22.42
N LYS A 2 17.22 -15.78 22.76
CA LYS A 2 18.55 -15.83 22.10
C LYS A 2 18.61 -17.07 21.21
N MET A 3 19.03 -16.91 19.96
CA MET A 3 19.29 -18.01 19.04
C MET A 3 20.60 -17.76 18.29
N THR A 4 21.16 -18.81 17.72
CA THR A 4 22.29 -18.75 16.80
C THR A 4 21.84 -19.30 15.45
N MET A 5 22.12 -18.59 14.37
CA MET A 5 21.81 -19.02 13.01
C MET A 5 22.89 -18.53 12.05
N HIS A 6 23.04 -19.22 10.91
CA HIS A 6 23.91 -18.78 9.84
C HIS A 6 23.13 -17.90 8.86
N ILE A 7 23.68 -16.73 8.54
CA ILE A 7 23.11 -15.76 7.59
C ILE A 7 24.26 -15.34 6.67
N ASP A 8 23.96 -15.20 5.39
CA ASP A 8 24.85 -14.60 4.40
C ASP A 8 25.21 -13.16 4.82
N GLU A 9 26.50 -12.88 4.99
CA GLU A 9 26.97 -11.57 5.47
C GLU A 9 26.68 -10.44 4.48
N GLU A 10 26.72 -10.71 3.17
CA GLU A 10 26.41 -9.68 2.17
C GLU A 10 24.94 -9.28 2.21
N VAL A 11 24.05 -10.26 2.45
CA VAL A 11 22.62 -9.99 2.65
C VAL A 11 22.42 -9.12 3.89
N LEU A 12 23.05 -9.48 5.01
CA LEU A 12 22.92 -8.73 6.26
C LEU A 12 23.46 -7.30 6.14
N ASP A 13 24.59 -7.12 5.45
CA ASP A 13 25.18 -5.81 5.19
C ASP A 13 24.27 -4.94 4.33
N ARG A 14 23.64 -5.51 3.29
CA ARG A 14 22.65 -4.79 2.47
C ARG A 14 21.45 -4.35 3.31
N VAL A 15 20.93 -5.23 4.16
CA VAL A 15 19.82 -4.88 5.06
C VAL A 15 20.24 -3.75 6.00
N MET A 16 21.41 -3.84 6.64
CA MET A 16 21.93 -2.79 7.51
C MET A 16 22.05 -1.43 6.81
N LYS A 17 22.55 -1.41 5.58
CA LYS A 17 22.66 -0.18 4.76
C LYS A 17 21.30 0.42 4.43
N ILE A 18 20.33 -0.39 4.01
CA ILE A 18 19.00 0.08 3.62
C ILE A 18 18.19 0.58 4.83
N THR A 19 18.31 -0.10 5.98
CA THR A 19 17.52 0.26 7.18
C THR A 19 18.23 1.25 8.10
N GLY A 20 19.53 1.52 7.89
CA GLY A 20 20.34 2.32 8.80
C GLY A 20 20.58 1.69 10.17
N ALA A 21 20.43 0.36 10.28
CA ALA A 21 20.53 -0.33 11.56
C ALA A 21 21.99 -0.34 12.07
N LYS A 22 22.19 0.11 13.31
CA LYS A 22 23.53 0.18 13.93
C LYS A 22 24.09 -1.17 14.38
N THR A 23 23.24 -2.20 14.48
CA THR A 23 23.64 -3.54 14.93
C THR A 23 23.01 -4.63 14.07
N LYS A 24 23.71 -5.76 13.93
CA LYS A 24 23.21 -6.96 13.23
C LYS A 24 21.86 -7.42 13.79
N ARG A 25 21.69 -7.40 15.12
CA ARG A 25 20.42 -7.75 15.78
C ARG A 25 19.27 -6.84 15.35
N ALA A 26 19.50 -5.53 15.37
CA ALA A 26 18.48 -4.56 14.98
C ALA A 26 18.10 -4.70 13.49
N ALA A 27 19.07 -4.98 12.62
CA ALA A 27 18.82 -5.20 11.20
C ALA A 27 17.89 -6.40 10.96
N VAL A 28 18.16 -7.52 11.64
CA VAL A 28 17.31 -8.72 11.57
C VAL A 28 15.93 -8.44 12.14
N GLU A 29 15.83 -7.75 13.27
CA GLU A 29 14.56 -7.38 13.90
C GLU A 29 13.70 -6.50 12.98
N ILE A 30 14.30 -5.48 12.35
CA ILE A 30 13.61 -4.62 11.38
C ILE A 30 13.16 -5.42 10.16
N ALA A 31 14.04 -6.25 9.59
CA ALA A 31 13.72 -7.02 8.40
C ALA A 31 12.55 -7.98 8.61
N LEU A 32 12.54 -8.73 9.72
CA LEU A 32 11.47 -9.66 10.04
C LEU A 32 10.14 -8.94 10.30
N ASN A 33 10.16 -7.85 11.06
CA ASN A 33 8.97 -7.04 11.31
C ASN A 33 8.41 -6.44 10.02
N GLU A 34 9.28 -5.96 9.12
CA GLU A 34 8.86 -5.38 7.85
C GLU A 34 8.24 -6.42 6.92
N MET A 35 8.78 -7.66 6.89
CA MET A 35 8.17 -8.74 6.11
C MET A 35 6.78 -9.10 6.64
N ALA A 36 6.62 -9.21 7.96
CA ALA A 36 5.33 -9.45 8.59
C ALA A 36 4.35 -8.30 8.33
N ARG A 37 4.80 -7.04 8.43
CA ARG A 37 3.99 -5.85 8.15
C ARG A 37 3.49 -5.82 6.70
N ARG A 38 4.35 -6.12 5.72
CA ARG A 38 3.98 -6.17 4.30
C ARG A 38 2.95 -7.26 4.02
N HIS A 39 3.12 -8.44 4.62
CA HIS A 39 2.14 -9.50 4.51
C HIS A 39 0.79 -9.06 5.10
N LYS A 40 0.82 -8.47 6.31
CA LYS A 40 -0.40 -8.00 6.97
C LYS A 40 -1.12 -6.92 6.16
N LEU A 41 -0.38 -6.00 5.56
CA LEU A 41 -0.94 -4.98 4.68
C LEU A 41 -1.68 -5.60 3.49
N LYS A 42 -1.10 -6.63 2.87
CA LYS A 42 -1.73 -7.36 1.76
C LYS A 42 -3.02 -8.05 2.21
N GLU A 43 -3.03 -8.69 3.38
CA GLU A 43 -4.25 -9.30 3.93
C GLU A 43 -5.35 -8.25 4.13
N LEU A 44 -5.03 -7.13 4.76
CA LEU A 44 -6.00 -6.07 5.04
C LEU A 44 -6.58 -5.48 3.76
N PHE A 45 -5.74 -5.20 2.75
CA PHE A 45 -6.24 -4.69 1.47
C PHE A 45 -7.02 -5.74 0.67
N SER A 46 -6.66 -7.02 0.78
CA SER A 46 -7.40 -8.10 0.09
C SER A 46 -8.75 -8.37 0.75
N ALA A 47 -8.89 -8.13 2.06
CA ALA A 47 -10.16 -8.26 2.77
C ALA A 47 -11.18 -7.19 2.35
N GLY A 48 -10.72 -6.04 1.85
CA GLY A 48 -11.57 -4.91 1.50
C GLY A 48 -12.23 -4.27 2.72
N LEU A 49 -13.18 -3.35 2.48
CA LEU A 49 -13.91 -2.66 3.54
C LEU A 49 -15.20 -3.38 3.96
N GLY A 50 -15.49 -4.55 3.38
CA GLY A 50 -16.76 -5.24 3.57
C GLY A 50 -17.97 -4.51 2.98
N LEU A 51 -17.72 -3.50 2.14
CA LEU A 51 -18.73 -2.67 1.48
C LEU A 51 -18.99 -3.17 0.06
N THR A 52 -20.24 -3.03 -0.38
CA THR A 52 -20.62 -3.20 -1.78
C THR A 52 -20.06 -2.07 -2.66
N PRO A 53 -20.03 -2.22 -4.00
CA PRO A 53 -19.59 -1.15 -4.90
C PRO A 53 -20.36 0.17 -4.73
N GLU A 54 -21.67 0.10 -4.51
CA GLU A 54 -22.50 1.30 -4.29
C GLU A 54 -22.23 1.97 -2.95
N GLU A 55 -22.02 1.19 -1.89
CA GLU A 55 -21.65 1.73 -0.57
C GLU A 55 -20.26 2.37 -0.60
N LEU A 56 -19.30 1.77 -1.32
CA LEU A 56 -17.98 2.36 -1.53
C LEU A 56 -18.06 3.71 -2.23
N LYS A 57 -18.89 3.83 -3.28
CA LYS A 57 -19.09 5.08 -4.01
C LYS A 57 -19.67 6.18 -3.12
N ASN A 58 -20.60 5.82 -2.25
CA ASN A 58 -21.25 6.76 -1.32
C ASN A 58 -20.44 7.03 -0.05
N ALA A 59 -19.39 6.25 0.23
CA ALA A 59 -18.53 6.44 1.40
C ALA A 59 -17.48 7.55 1.23
N PHE A 60 -17.29 8.07 0.01
CA PHE A 60 -16.36 9.17 -0.26
C PHE A 60 -16.96 10.51 0.18
N ASP A 61 -16.27 11.24 1.06
CA ASP A 61 -16.62 12.60 1.46
C ASP A 61 -15.86 13.61 0.58
N PRO A 62 -16.52 14.38 -0.29
CA PRO A 62 -15.84 15.37 -1.15
C PRO A 62 -15.05 16.42 -0.36
N ALA A 63 -15.41 16.71 0.89
CA ALA A 63 -14.67 17.65 1.73
C ALA A 63 -13.31 17.12 2.19
N SER A 64 -13.05 15.82 2.01
CA SER A 64 -11.77 15.19 2.38
C SER A 64 -10.65 15.44 1.35
N ASP A 65 -10.97 15.97 0.17
CA ASP A 65 -9.99 16.38 -0.83
C ASP A 65 -10.06 17.91 -1.08
N PRO A 66 -9.06 18.69 -0.62
CA PRO A 66 -9.05 20.14 -0.78
C PRO A 66 -8.76 20.59 -2.22
N THR A 67 -8.43 19.66 -3.13
CA THR A 67 -8.16 19.93 -4.55
C THR A 67 -9.36 19.69 -5.44
N LEU A 68 -10.44 19.13 -4.90
CA LEU A 68 -11.69 18.91 -5.60
C LEU A 68 -12.49 20.22 -5.70
N ASP A 69 -12.65 20.73 -6.92
CA ASP A 69 -13.63 21.77 -7.20
C ASP A 69 -15.04 21.15 -7.14
N PRO A 70 -15.96 21.63 -6.29
CA PRO A 70 -17.33 21.12 -6.22
C PRO A 70 -18.10 21.21 -7.54
N ALA A 71 -17.66 22.05 -8.48
CA ALA A 71 -18.26 22.20 -9.80
C ALA A 71 -17.71 21.19 -10.83
N GLU A 72 -16.63 20.49 -10.54
CA GLU A 72 -16.05 19.48 -11.44
C GLU A 72 -16.48 18.06 -11.02
N PRO A 73 -16.90 17.21 -11.97
CA PRO A 73 -17.22 15.82 -11.66
C PRO A 73 -15.97 15.10 -11.13
N LEU A 74 -16.14 14.30 -10.07
CA LEU A 74 -15.09 13.44 -9.52
C LEU A 74 -14.38 12.70 -10.67
N GLN A 75 -13.05 12.77 -10.71
CA GLN A 75 -12.29 12.04 -11.70
C GLN A 75 -12.53 10.54 -11.49
N ASN A 76 -13.27 9.91 -12.41
CA ASN A 76 -13.70 8.53 -12.28
C ASN A 76 -12.53 7.58 -12.62
N VAL A 77 -11.62 7.36 -11.68
CA VAL A 77 -10.39 6.56 -11.86
C VAL A 77 -10.67 5.04 -11.94
N ALA A 78 -11.90 4.60 -11.64
CA ALA A 78 -12.27 3.19 -11.54
C ALA A 78 -13.43 2.75 -12.46
N GLU A 79 -13.72 3.49 -13.53
CA GLU A 79 -14.60 3.00 -14.59
C GLU A 79 -13.86 2.03 -15.51
N ASP A 80 -14.60 1.09 -16.12
CA ASP A 80 -14.10 0.32 -17.26
C ASP A 80 -13.53 1.27 -18.31
N GLN A 81 -12.40 0.93 -18.93
CA GLN A 81 -11.76 1.80 -19.92
C GLN A 81 -12.65 1.93 -21.17
N ALA A 82 -12.77 3.13 -21.74
CA ALA A 82 -13.49 3.32 -22.99
C ALA A 82 -12.81 2.52 -24.11
N PRO A 83 -13.56 1.92 -25.04
CA PRO A 83 -12.97 1.43 -26.28
C PRO A 83 -12.16 2.57 -26.92
N TYR A 84 -10.92 2.26 -27.30
CA TYR A 84 -10.03 3.23 -27.93
C TYR A 84 -10.71 3.93 -29.11
N GLY A 85 -10.68 5.26 -29.12
CA GLY A 85 -11.19 6.09 -30.22
C GLY A 85 -12.64 6.57 -30.11
N GLN A 86 -13.34 6.36 -28.98
CA GLN A 86 -14.69 6.90 -28.77
C GLN A 86 -14.71 7.96 -27.65
N PRO A 87 -15.15 9.21 -27.93
CA PRO A 87 -15.35 10.22 -26.89
C PRO A 87 -16.56 9.85 -26.02
N ARG A 88 -16.41 10.00 -24.69
CA ARG A 88 -17.39 9.57 -23.68
C ARG A 88 -18.53 10.55 -23.38
N PHE A 89 -18.61 11.68 -24.09
CA PHE A 89 -19.57 12.73 -23.76
C PHE A 89 -20.36 13.20 -25.00
N THR A 90 -21.69 13.06 -24.90
CA THR A 90 -22.69 14.00 -25.42
C THR A 90 -23.49 14.51 -24.25
#